data_AF-A0A9D8EKV7-F1
#
_entry.id   AF-A0A9D8EKV7-F1
#
_cell.length_a   1.000
_cell.length_b   1.000
_cell.length_c   1.000
_cell.angle_alpha   90.00
_cell.angle_beta   90.00
_cell.angle_gamma   90.00
#
_symmetry.space_group_name_H-M   'P 1'
#
loop_
_entity.id
_entity.type
_entity.pdbx_description
1 polymer ?
#
loop_
_entity_poly.entity_id
_entity_poly.type
_entity_poly.pdbx_seq_one_letter_code
_entity_poly.pdbx_strand_id
1 'polypeptide(L)'
;MNESKSLTKFFVASVLFLIWNVVQGALQAQGPIHEFLEQGPAGIIVGAHTHVGTLGWVTLALAGALYYLVPKVSGKSLSWPGVVNWVFWIFIVMLPINSLIMILAGISGGKAFIAGKSGPEIEAILTPFMIPVGILSIVCGIIFLIFSIQIIHTATKKIT
;
A
#
# COMPACT_ATOMS: atom_id res chain seq x y z
N MET A 1 12.02 -15.99 20.86
CA MET A 1 10.92 -14.99 20.80
C MET A 1 9.75 -15.67 20.10
N ASN A 2 8.59 -15.84 20.75
CA ASN A 2 7.45 -16.57 20.15
C ASN A 2 7.08 -15.97 18.78
N GLU A 3 7.19 -16.77 17.72
CA GLU A 3 6.90 -16.36 16.33
C GLU A 3 5.53 -15.69 16.19
N SER A 4 4.53 -16.13 16.98
CA SER A 4 3.19 -15.56 17.00
C SER A 4 3.14 -14.08 17.43
N LYS A 5 3.95 -13.66 18.41
CA LYS A 5 4.02 -12.25 18.83
C LYS A 5 4.61 -11.36 17.76
N SER A 6 5.48 -11.90 16.91
CA SER A 6 6.12 -11.16 15.81
C SER A 6 5.17 -10.91 14.63
N LEU A 7 4.13 -11.73 14.45
CA LEU A 7 3.17 -11.58 13.35
C LEU A 7 1.99 -10.67 13.73
N THR A 8 1.68 -10.52 15.02
CA THR A 8 0.61 -9.61 15.49
C THR A 8 0.74 -8.20 14.93
N LYS A 9 1.96 -7.71 14.74
CA LYS A 9 2.22 -6.38 14.15
C LYS A 9 1.62 -6.19 12.76
N PHE A 10 1.54 -7.25 11.94
CA PHE A 10 0.91 -7.17 10.61
C PHE A 10 -0.58 -6.90 10.73
N PHE A 11 -1.26 -7.58 11.67
CA PHE A 11 -2.69 -7.37 11.91
C PHE A 11 -2.97 -6.00 12.53
N VAL A 12 -2.15 -5.57 13.49
CA VAL A 12 -2.28 -4.22 14.08
C VAL A 12 -2.11 -3.15 13.01
N ALA A 13 -1.03 -3.22 12.21
CA ALA A 13 -0.80 -2.28 11.12
C ALA A 13 -1.93 -2.30 10.08
N SER A 14 -2.38 -3.50 9.70
CA SER A 14 -3.52 -3.69 8.81
C SER A 14 -4.77 -2.96 9.33
N VAL A 15 -5.16 -3.17 10.58
CA VAL A 15 -6.32 -2.48 11.19
C VAL A 15 -6.14 -0.95 11.21
N LEU A 16 -4.93 -0.45 11.43
CA LEU A 16 -4.67 1.00 11.33
C LEU A 16 -4.89 1.53 9.91
N PHE A 17 -4.47 0.80 8.88
CA PHE A 17 -4.78 1.14 7.49
C PHE A 17 -6.26 1.00 7.15
N LEU A 18 -6.99 0.06 7.78
CA LEU A 18 -8.44 -0.01 7.65
C LEU A 18 -9.12 1.24 8.20
N ILE A 19 -8.68 1.71 9.38
CA ILE A 19 -9.21 2.95 9.98
C ILE A 19 -8.99 4.11 9.03
N TRP A 20 -7.76 4.28 8.50
CA TRP A 20 -7.49 5.27 7.46
C TRP A 20 -8.45 5.09 6.28
N ASN A 21 -8.53 3.88 5.72
CA ASN A 21 -9.31 3.60 4.52
C ASN A 21 -10.78 3.98 4.67
N VAL A 22 -11.39 3.59 5.80
CA VAL A 22 -12.80 3.88 6.11
C VAL A 22 -13.03 5.38 6.30
N VAL A 23 -12.17 6.06 7.06
CA VAL A 23 -12.26 7.52 7.27
C VAL A 23 -12.14 8.25 5.94
N GLN A 24 -11.14 7.91 5.12
CA GLN A 24 -10.96 8.52 3.81
C GLN A 24 -12.16 8.22 2.89
N GLY A 25 -12.65 6.99 2.84
CA GLY A 25 -13.81 6.62 2.02
C GLY A 25 -15.08 7.38 2.41
N ALA A 26 -15.34 7.54 3.71
CA ALA A 26 -16.47 8.31 4.21
C ALA A 26 -16.39 9.80 3.81
N LEU A 27 -15.19 10.38 3.85
CA LEU A 27 -14.94 11.74 3.37
C LEU A 27 -15.15 11.85 1.86
N GLN A 28 -14.62 10.91 1.07
CA GLN A 28 -14.74 10.91 -0.39
C GLN A 28 -16.18 10.73 -0.89
N ALA A 29 -17.07 10.18 -0.07
CA ALA A 29 -18.50 10.04 -0.37
C ALA A 29 -19.32 11.31 -0.12
N GLN A 30 -18.76 12.34 0.53
CA GLN A 30 -19.47 13.60 0.75
C GLN A 30 -19.57 14.38 -0.57
N GLY A 31 -20.75 14.88 -0.91
CA GLY A 31 -21.03 15.56 -2.20
C GLY A 31 -19.94 16.53 -2.67
N PRO A 32 -19.54 17.54 -1.87
CA PRO A 32 -18.51 18.50 -2.28
C PRO A 32 -17.13 17.88 -2.52
N ILE A 33 -16.78 16.83 -1.77
CA ILE A 33 -15.51 16.13 -1.95
C ILE A 33 -15.61 15.23 -3.18
N HIS A 34 -16.71 14.52 -3.35
CA HIS A 34 -16.97 13.67 -4.51
C HIS A 34 -16.89 14.46 -5.82
N GLU A 35 -17.58 15.60 -5.91
CA GLU A 35 -17.54 16.49 -7.07
C GLU A 35 -16.12 16.99 -7.38
N PHE A 36 -15.31 17.26 -6.35
CA PHE A 36 -13.90 17.61 -6.53
C PHE A 36 -13.09 16.46 -7.11
N LEU A 37 -13.30 15.23 -6.64
CA LEU A 37 -12.56 14.04 -7.11
C LEU A 37 -12.80 13.73 -8.59
N GLU A 38 -13.94 14.13 -9.14
CA GLU A 38 -14.26 14.02 -10.56
C GLU A 38 -13.52 15.06 -11.43
N GLN A 39 -12.87 16.05 -10.82
CA GLN A 39 -12.17 17.12 -11.54
C GLN A 39 -10.76 16.68 -11.95
N GLY A 40 -10.66 16.16 -13.18
CA GLY A 40 -9.37 15.91 -13.84
C GLY A 40 -8.41 15.08 -12.96
N PRO A 41 -7.20 15.58 -12.65
CA PRO A 41 -6.23 14.83 -11.84
C PRO A 41 -6.63 14.59 -10.38
N ALA A 42 -7.71 15.19 -9.86
CA ALA A 42 -8.17 14.97 -8.49
C ALA A 42 -8.48 13.48 -8.20
N GLY A 43 -8.81 12.70 -9.23
CA GLY A 43 -9.04 11.27 -9.13
C GLY A 43 -7.84 10.46 -8.59
N ILE A 44 -6.62 11.01 -8.61
CA ILE A 44 -5.44 10.38 -8.00
C ILE A 44 -5.66 10.09 -6.50
N ILE A 45 -6.47 10.92 -5.80
CA ILE A 45 -6.83 10.72 -4.38
C ILE A 45 -7.64 9.42 -4.20
N VAL A 46 -8.49 9.06 -5.16
CA VAL A 46 -9.21 7.77 -5.16
C VAL A 46 -8.23 6.63 -5.37
N GLY A 47 -7.22 6.81 -6.23
CA GLY A 47 -6.10 5.88 -6.35
C GLY A 47 -5.39 5.65 -5.00
N ALA A 48 -5.12 6.71 -4.24
CA ALA A 48 -4.51 6.61 -2.92
C ALA A 48 -5.37 5.81 -1.93
N HIS A 49 -6.70 6.05 -1.91
CA HIS A 49 -7.66 5.28 -1.13
C HIS A 49 -7.56 3.78 -1.45
N THR A 50 -7.61 3.43 -2.73
CA THR A 50 -7.49 2.04 -3.19
C THR A 50 -6.19 1.39 -2.70
N HIS A 51 -5.05 2.08 -2.76
CA HIS A 51 -3.78 1.53 -2.28
C HIS A 51 -3.76 1.34 -0.76
N VAL A 52 -4.30 2.30 0.00
CA VAL A 52 -4.43 2.18 1.47
C VAL A 52 -5.29 0.96 1.83
N GLY A 53 -6.42 0.76 1.17
CA GLY A 53 -7.30 -0.38 1.41
C GLY A 53 -6.71 -1.72 0.96
N THR A 54 -6.24 -1.80 -0.28
CA THR A 54 -5.77 -3.07 -0.85
C THR A 54 -4.42 -3.49 -0.30
N LEU A 55 -3.44 -2.59 -0.30
CA LEU A 55 -2.08 -2.90 0.16
C LEU A 55 -1.98 -2.78 1.69
N GLY A 56 -2.53 -1.72 2.28
CA GLY A 56 -2.40 -1.46 3.71
C GLY A 56 -3.26 -2.40 4.54
N TRP A 57 -4.57 -2.43 4.27
CA TRP A 57 -5.49 -3.31 5.00
C TRP A 57 -5.35 -4.77 4.52
N VAL A 58 -5.74 -5.07 3.28
CA VAL A 58 -5.90 -6.46 2.83
C VAL A 58 -4.57 -7.21 2.75
N THR A 59 -3.56 -6.64 2.08
CA THR A 59 -2.27 -7.34 1.89
C THR A 59 -1.53 -7.57 3.21
N LEU A 60 -1.51 -6.62 4.15
CA LEU A 60 -0.85 -6.85 5.45
C LEU A 60 -1.56 -7.92 6.28
N ALA A 61 -2.90 -7.96 6.29
CA ALA A 61 -3.65 -9.01 6.96
C ALA A 61 -3.34 -10.39 6.34
N LEU A 62 -3.35 -10.47 5.01
CA LEU A 62 -3.05 -11.69 4.28
C LEU A 62 -1.60 -12.14 4.48
N ALA A 63 -0.63 -11.21 4.49
CA ALA A 63 0.77 -11.52 4.74
C ALA A 63 0.97 -12.08 6.15
N GLY A 64 0.37 -11.47 7.18
CA GLY A 64 0.38 -11.99 8.54
C GLY A 64 -0.23 -13.39 8.62
N ALA A 65 -1.36 -13.62 7.94
CA ALA A 65 -2.02 -14.93 7.87
C ALA A 65 -1.16 -15.97 7.15
N LEU A 66 -0.56 -15.65 6.00
CA LEU A 66 0.27 -16.58 5.24
C LEU A 66 1.57 -16.93 5.98
N TYR A 67 2.20 -15.96 6.64
CA TYR A 67 3.37 -16.23 7.49
C TYR A 67 3.07 -17.15 8.67
N TYR A 68 1.82 -17.24 9.12
CA TYR A 68 1.39 -18.18 10.15
C TYR A 68 0.93 -19.52 9.57
N LEU A 69 0.07 -19.49 8.56
CA LEU A 69 -0.61 -20.66 8.02
C LEU A 69 0.31 -21.54 7.18
N VAL A 70 1.16 -20.96 6.33
CA VAL A 70 2.01 -21.74 5.43
C VAL A 70 2.95 -22.66 6.19
N PRO A 71 3.69 -22.19 7.22
CA PRO A 71 4.52 -23.08 8.02
C PRO A 71 3.73 -24.19 8.71
N LYS A 72 2.55 -23.86 9.25
CA LYS A 72 1.70 -24.79 10.00
C LYS A 72 1.07 -25.87 9.12
N VAL A 73 0.59 -25.51 7.94
CA VAL A 73 -0.05 -26.43 6.99
C VAL A 73 0.99 -27.29 6.28
N SER A 74 2.12 -26.71 5.89
CA SER A 74 3.17 -27.45 5.18
C SER A 74 4.09 -28.26 6.09
N GLY A 75 4.06 -28.02 7.40
CA GLY A 75 5.00 -28.60 8.38
C GLY A 75 6.44 -28.09 8.23
N LYS A 76 6.65 -26.99 7.50
CA LYS A 76 7.98 -26.47 7.13
C LYS A 76 8.23 -25.12 7.78
N SER A 77 9.41 -24.92 8.34
CA SER A 77 9.83 -23.58 8.77
C SER A 77 9.88 -22.59 7.60
N LEU A 78 9.66 -21.31 7.85
CA LEU A 78 9.85 -20.26 6.84
C LEU A 78 11.26 -20.33 6.24
N SER A 79 11.37 -20.18 4.92
CA SER A 79 12.65 -20.31 4.20
C SER A 79 13.66 -19.25 4.62
N TRP A 80 13.23 -18.00 4.72
CA TRP A 80 14.04 -16.86 5.15
C TRP A 80 13.32 -16.04 6.24
N PRO A 81 13.42 -16.42 7.53
CA PRO A 81 12.68 -15.75 8.60
C PRO A 81 12.98 -14.25 8.73
N GLY A 82 14.22 -13.82 8.42
CA GLY A 82 14.60 -12.40 8.45
C GLY A 82 13.81 -11.53 7.48
N VAL A 83 13.39 -12.08 6.33
CA VAL A 83 12.63 -11.35 5.29
C VAL A 83 11.29 -10.84 5.81
N VAL A 84 10.68 -11.53 6.78
CA VAL A 84 9.39 -11.13 7.38
C VAL A 84 9.46 -9.70 7.93
N ASN A 85 10.56 -9.35 8.60
CA ASN A 85 10.72 -8.02 9.18
C ASN A 85 11.00 -6.95 8.12
N TRP A 86 11.78 -7.29 7.09
CA TRP A 86 12.02 -6.39 5.96
C TRP A 86 10.73 -6.06 5.22
N VAL A 87 9.95 -7.09 4.88
CA VAL A 87 8.64 -6.94 4.24
C VAL A 87 7.75 -6.04 5.09
N PHE A 88 7.63 -6.31 6.39
CA PHE A 88 6.83 -5.47 7.27
C PHE A 88 7.25 -4.00 7.24
N TRP A 89 8.49 -3.70 7.63
CA TRP A 89 8.91 -2.32 7.87
C TRP A 89 8.94 -1.48 6.61
N ILE A 90 9.37 -2.04 5.49
CA ILE A 90 9.39 -1.30 4.22
C ILE A 90 7.95 -0.97 3.81
N PHE A 91 7.04 -1.93 3.92
CA PHE A 91 5.64 -1.73 3.52
C PHE A 91 4.93 -0.69 4.38
N ILE A 92 5.12 -0.71 5.71
CA ILE A 92 4.43 0.25 6.59
C ILE A 92 4.96 1.67 6.43
N VAL A 93 6.20 1.85 5.99
CA VAL A 93 6.80 3.19 5.81
C VAL A 93 6.48 3.72 4.42
N MET A 94 6.66 2.91 3.38
CA MET A 94 6.50 3.38 2.01
C MET A 94 5.05 3.62 1.62
N LEU A 95 4.12 2.78 2.08
CA LEU A 95 2.72 2.89 1.69
C LEU A 95 2.09 4.23 2.14
N PRO A 96 2.18 4.66 3.43
CA PRO A 96 1.66 5.95 3.84
C PRO A 96 2.31 7.12 3.10
N ILE A 97 3.63 7.09 2.92
CA ILE A 97 4.35 8.16 2.21
C ILE A 97 3.84 8.27 0.78
N ASN A 98 3.74 7.13 0.07
CA ASN A 98 3.23 7.09 -1.30
C ASN A 98 1.78 7.62 -1.37
N SER A 99 0.91 7.15 -0.49
CA SER A 99 -0.49 7.59 -0.44
C SER A 99 -0.63 9.08 -0.11
N LEU A 100 0.20 9.64 0.77
CA LEU A 100 0.24 11.08 1.06
C LEU A 100 0.71 11.91 -0.13
N ILE A 101 1.67 11.41 -0.92
CA ILE A 101 2.12 12.11 -2.12
C ILE A 101 1.02 12.08 -3.18
N MET A 102 0.33 10.95 -3.37
CA MET A 102 -0.82 10.82 -4.29
C MET A 102 -2.00 11.74 -3.89
N ILE A 103 -2.41 11.66 -2.62
CA ILE A 103 -2.78 12.81 -1.78
C ILE A 103 -2.70 14.21 -2.40
N LEU A 104 -1.51 14.77 -2.19
CA LEU A 104 -1.09 16.11 -2.58
C LEU A 104 -1.09 16.30 -4.09
N ALA A 105 -0.74 15.27 -4.87
CA ALA A 105 -0.78 15.30 -6.33
C ALA A 105 -2.21 15.56 -6.83
N GLY A 106 -3.19 14.81 -6.33
CA GLY A 106 -4.58 14.99 -6.74
C GLY A 106 -5.17 16.32 -6.27
N ILE A 107 -4.82 16.80 -5.07
CA ILE A 107 -5.23 18.14 -4.63
C ILE A 107 -4.64 19.22 -5.55
N SER A 108 -3.33 19.15 -5.84
CA SER A 108 -2.63 20.15 -6.64
C SER A 108 -3.10 20.15 -8.09
N GLY A 109 -3.21 18.97 -8.70
CA GLY A 109 -3.68 18.80 -10.07
C GLY A 109 -5.16 19.12 -10.25
N GLY A 110 -6.02 18.73 -9.30
CA GLY A 110 -7.44 19.06 -9.31
C GLY A 110 -7.69 20.56 -9.23
N LYS A 111 -7.00 21.26 -8.31
CA LYS A 111 -7.08 22.74 -8.22
C LYS A 111 -6.58 23.42 -9.49
N ALA A 112 -5.49 22.94 -10.07
CA ALA A 112 -4.94 23.47 -11.32
C ALA A 112 -5.93 23.30 -12.48
N PHE A 113 -6.58 22.14 -12.56
CA PHE A 113 -7.59 21.85 -13.56
C PHE A 113 -8.82 22.77 -13.45
N ILE A 114 -9.35 22.97 -12.23
CA ILE A 114 -10.45 23.91 -11.97
C ILE A 114 -10.06 25.35 -12.35
N ALA A 115 -8.79 25.71 -12.17
CA ALA A 115 -8.25 27.00 -12.59
C ALA A 115 -8.04 27.14 -14.11
N GLY A 116 -8.44 26.15 -14.92
CA GLY A 116 -8.38 26.17 -16.38
C GLY A 116 -7.04 25.73 -16.98
N LYS A 117 -6.10 25.23 -16.17
CA LYS A 117 -4.84 24.66 -16.69
C LYS A 117 -5.10 23.32 -17.37
N SER A 118 -4.33 23.00 -18.40
CA SER A 118 -4.45 21.72 -19.10
C SER A 118 -3.12 21.29 -19.75
N GLY A 119 -3.06 20.03 -20.19
CA GLY A 119 -1.92 19.49 -20.92
C GLY A 119 -0.58 19.68 -20.18
N PRO A 120 0.46 20.22 -20.84
CA PRO A 120 1.80 20.37 -20.26
C PRO A 120 1.86 21.14 -18.94
N GLU A 121 0.94 22.09 -18.71
CA GLU A 121 0.92 22.85 -17.45
C GLU A 121 0.52 21.99 -16.25
N ILE A 122 -0.45 21.09 -16.43
CA ILE A 122 -0.84 20.13 -15.39
C ILE A 122 0.26 19.08 -15.20
N GLU A 123 0.87 18.61 -16.29
CA GLU A 123 1.98 17.65 -16.21
C GLU A 123 3.13 18.22 -15.37
N ALA A 124 3.55 19.46 -15.64
CA ALA A 124 4.61 20.12 -14.87
C ALA A 124 4.29 20.23 -13.36
N ILE A 125 3.01 20.39 -13.00
CA ILE A 125 2.56 20.40 -11.60
C ILE A 125 2.62 19.00 -10.99
N LEU A 126 2.24 17.96 -11.74
CA LEU A 126 2.13 16.59 -11.23
C LEU A 126 3.45 15.83 -11.20
N THR A 127 4.34 16.06 -12.18
CA THR A 127 5.65 15.41 -12.31
C THR A 127 6.44 15.33 -10.99
N PRO A 128 6.62 16.42 -10.20
CA PRO A 128 7.38 16.36 -8.95
C PRO A 128 6.75 15.45 -7.88
N PHE A 129 5.44 15.15 -7.97
CA PHE A 129 4.78 14.19 -7.09
C PHE A 129 4.82 12.77 -7.66
N MET A 130 4.56 12.63 -8.96
CA MET A 130 4.38 11.33 -9.60
C MET A 130 5.70 10.58 -9.80
N ILE A 131 6.84 11.27 -9.97
CA ILE A 131 8.15 10.63 -10.02
C ILE A 131 8.47 9.90 -8.69
N PRO A 132 8.41 10.56 -7.52
CA PRO A 132 8.55 9.87 -6.23
C PRO A 132 7.57 8.71 -6.04
N VAL A 133 6.29 8.88 -6.42
CA VAL A 133 5.29 7.80 -6.35
C VAL A 133 5.74 6.59 -7.17
N GLY A 134 6.23 6.80 -8.39
CA GLY A 134 6.74 5.72 -9.23
C GLY A 134 7.93 4.99 -8.59
N ILE A 135 8.89 5.72 -8.03
CA ILE A 135 10.06 5.14 -7.37
C ILE A 135 9.64 4.31 -6.16
N LEU A 136 8.81 4.87 -5.27
CA LEU A 136 8.32 4.17 -4.08
C LEU A 136 7.51 2.92 -4.46
N SER A 137 6.70 3.01 -5.53
CA SER A 137 5.91 1.89 -6.05
C SER A 137 6.80 0.75 -6.56
N ILE A 138 7.91 1.05 -7.24
CA ILE A 138 8.87 0.03 -7.68
C ILE A 138 9.46 -0.70 -6.46
N VAL A 139 9.87 0.04 -5.42
CA VAL A 139 10.43 -0.59 -4.21
C VAL A 139 9.38 -1.45 -3.50
N CYS A 140 8.15 -0.97 -3.36
CA CYS A 140 7.02 -1.77 -2.85
C CYS A 140 6.80 -3.04 -3.69
N GLY A 141 6.86 -2.94 -5.02
CA GLY A 141 6.74 -4.07 -5.93
C GLY A 141 7.83 -5.13 -5.71
N ILE A 142 9.09 -4.71 -5.56
CA ILE A 142 10.21 -5.61 -5.25
C ILE A 142 9.98 -6.33 -3.92
N ILE A 143 9.53 -5.62 -2.89
CA ILE A 143 9.23 -6.23 -1.58
C ILE A 143 8.07 -7.23 -1.66
N PHE A 144 7.04 -6.93 -2.46
CA PHE A 144 5.93 -7.86 -2.69
C PHE A 144 6.37 -9.12 -3.45
N LEU A 145 7.32 -9.01 -4.40
CA LEU A 145 7.93 -10.16 -5.06
C LEU A 145 8.72 -11.01 -4.07
N ILE A 146 9.54 -10.39 -3.22
CA ILE A 146 10.30 -11.09 -2.17
C ILE A 146 9.37 -11.83 -1.21
N PHE A 147 8.28 -11.19 -0.78
CA PHE A 147 7.23 -11.83 0.02
C PHE A 147 6.65 -13.06 -0.69
N SER A 148 6.28 -12.91 -1.96
CA SER A 148 5.68 -13.99 -2.75
C SER A 148 6.64 -15.18 -2.93
N ILE A 149 7.91 -14.91 -3.24
CA ILE A 149 8.96 -15.92 -3.39
C ILE A 149 9.17 -16.68 -2.06
N GLN A 150 9.24 -15.97 -0.94
CA GLN A 150 9.36 -16.57 0.40
C GLN A 150 8.21 -17.55 0.70
N ILE A 151 6.97 -17.15 0.43
CA ILE A 151 5.79 -17.98 0.66
C ILE A 151 5.79 -19.20 -0.26
N ILE A 152 5.99 -19.01 -1.56
CA ILE A 152 6.01 -20.08 -2.56
C ILE A 152 7.11 -21.09 -2.24
N HIS A 153 8.35 -20.62 -2.02
CA HIS A 153 9.48 -21.50 -1.73
C HIS A 153 9.27 -22.28 -0.42
N THR A 154 8.70 -21.64 0.61
CA THR A 154 8.38 -22.34 1.86
C THR A 154 7.36 -23.45 1.64
N ALA A 155 6.34 -23.21 0.82
CA ALA A 155 5.33 -24.21 0.51
C ALA A 155 5.91 -25.39 -0.30
N THR A 156 6.82 -25.13 -1.25
CA THR A 156 7.29 -26.13 -2.23
C THR A 156 8.61 -26.83 -1.86
N LYS A 157 9.42 -26.30 -0.93
CA LYS A 157 10.70 -26.93 -0.55
C LYS A 157 10.51 -28.35 -0.02
N LYS A 158 11.45 -29.25 -0.30
CA LYS A 158 11.41 -30.63 0.22
C LYS A 158 11.71 -30.67 1.72
N ILE A 159 11.08 -31.59 2.44
CA ILE A 159 11.42 -31.89 3.84
C ILE A 159 12.64 -32.81 3.77
N THR A 160 13.81 -32.30 4.15
CA THR A 160 15.03 -33.10 4.37
C THR A 160 15.10 -33.53 5.82
#